data_AF-A0A183L3F2-F1
#
_entry.id   AF-A0A183L3F2-F1
#
_cell.length_a   1.000
_cell.length_b   1.000
_cell.length_c   1.000
_cell.angle_alpha   90.00
_cell.angle_beta   90.00
_cell.angle_gamma   90.00
#
_symmetry.space_group_name_H-M   'P 1'
#
loop_
_entity.id
_entity.type
_entity.pdbx_description
1 polymer ?
#
loop_
_entity_poly.entity_id
_entity_poly.type
_entity_poly.pdbx_seq_one_letter_code
_entity_poly.pdbx_strand_id
1 'polypeptide(L)'
;LLFAPYFIDKKYETVILPIFGLPTPFHISTIKNVSTSIEADYTYLRINFHHPGALVGAKDTASFQSPESTYVKEMTYRASNVRRHGEVSIPSTNLNNAYRIIKEVLKRFRSREAEEKERANLVEQDDLVVDHAKGSFRLKDLYIRPNVASKRITGICYYICMTVCMYPFMRLSIFPNS
;
A
#
# COMPACT_ATOMS: atom_id res chain seq x y z
N LEU A 1 -25.19 -12.46 26.99
CA LEU A 1 -25.13 -11.30 26.07
C LEU A 1 -24.09 -11.62 25.02
N LEU A 2 -24.55 -11.70 23.78
CA LEU A 2 -23.87 -12.31 22.64
C LEU A 2 -22.47 -11.71 22.42
N PHE A 3 -21.42 -12.47 22.76
CA PHE A 3 -20.08 -12.18 22.29
C PHE A 3 -20.06 -12.43 20.78
N ALA A 4 -20.44 -11.40 20.01
CA ALA A 4 -20.36 -11.45 18.57
C ALA A 4 -18.89 -11.71 18.18
N PRO A 5 -18.61 -12.77 17.39
CA PRO A 5 -17.27 -12.98 16.85
C PRO A 5 -16.88 -11.76 16.01
N TYR A 6 -15.61 -11.37 16.07
CA TYR A 6 -15.05 -10.35 15.18
C TYR A 6 -15.47 -10.66 13.74
N PHE A 7 -16.28 -9.79 13.15
CA PHE A 7 -16.84 -9.98 11.82
C PHE A 7 -16.15 -9.04 10.86
N ILE A 8 -15.73 -9.58 9.73
CA ILE A 8 -15.02 -8.84 8.70
C ILE A 8 -15.82 -8.98 7.42
N ASP A 9 -16.35 -7.85 6.96
CA ASP A 9 -17.04 -7.79 5.69
C ASP A 9 -16.02 -7.57 4.58
N LYS A 10 -15.77 -8.62 3.79
CA LYS A 10 -14.84 -8.57 2.65
C LYS A 10 -15.38 -7.75 1.48
N LYS A 11 -16.71 -7.58 1.37
CA LYS A 11 -17.34 -6.87 0.25
C LYS A 11 -17.21 -5.37 0.42
N TYR A 12 -17.44 -4.87 1.63
CA TYR A 12 -17.33 -3.44 1.96
C TYR A 12 -16.00 -3.06 2.60
N GLU A 13 -15.06 -4.00 2.72
CA GLU A 13 -13.74 -3.78 3.32
C GLU A 13 -13.83 -3.14 4.71
N THR A 14 -14.82 -3.56 5.50
CA THR A 14 -15.07 -3.08 6.87
C THR A 14 -14.80 -4.18 7.90
N VAL A 15 -14.24 -3.76 9.02
CA VAL A 15 -13.99 -4.59 10.20
C VAL A 15 -14.95 -4.14 11.29
N ILE A 16 -15.79 -5.05 11.77
CA ILE A 16 -16.72 -4.78 12.87
C ILE A 16 -16.01 -5.13 14.18
N LEU A 17 -15.73 -4.09 14.97
CA LEU A 17 -15.02 -4.18 16.23
C LEU A 17 -15.97 -3.89 17.39
N PRO A 18 -16.09 -4.78 18.39
CA PRO A 18 -16.94 -4.53 19.54
C PRO A 18 -16.27 -3.52 20.49
N ILE A 19 -16.95 -2.40 20.76
CA ILE A 19 -16.53 -1.39 21.74
C ILE A 19 -17.52 -1.47 22.91
N PHE A 20 -17.06 -1.98 24.06
CA PHE A 20 -17.90 -2.15 25.26
C PHE A 20 -19.26 -2.84 25.01
N GLY A 21 -19.31 -3.78 24.06
CA GLY A 21 -20.53 -4.51 23.68
C GLY A 21 -21.29 -3.94 22.48
N LEU A 22 -20.87 -2.80 21.94
CA LEU A 22 -21.45 -2.20 20.73
C LEU A 22 -20.62 -2.57 19.48
N PRO A 23 -21.21 -3.24 18.48
CA PRO A 23 -20.52 -3.53 17.23
C PRO A 23 -20.32 -2.24 16.42
N THR A 24 -19.07 -1.79 16.34
CA THR A 24 -18.71 -0.53 15.63
C THR A 24 -17.96 -0.87 14.34
N PRO A 25 -18.45 -0.44 13.17
CA PRO A 25 -17.77 -0.68 11.90
C PRO A 25 -16.60 0.29 11.70
N PHE A 26 -15.46 -0.25 11.27
CA PHE A 26 -14.28 0.51 10.86
C PHE A 26 -13.89 0.14 9.43
N HIS A 27 -13.71 1.12 8.56
CA HIS A 27 -13.22 0.87 7.21
C HIS A 27 -11.72 0.53 7.22
N ILE A 28 -11.25 -0.35 6.33
CA ILE A 28 -9.86 -0.81 6.29
C ILE A 28 -8.87 0.33 6.08
N SER A 29 -9.24 1.38 5.35
CA SER A 29 -8.39 2.57 5.12
C SER A 29 -8.04 3.32 6.42
N THR A 30 -8.84 3.18 7.47
CA THR A 30 -8.57 3.80 8.78
C THR A 30 -7.56 3.00 9.60
N ILE A 31 -7.30 1.74 9.24
CA ILE A 31 -6.42 0.85 9.99
C ILE A 31 -5.00 0.92 9.41
N LYS A 32 -4.05 1.40 10.21
CA LYS A 32 -2.64 1.48 9.85
C LYS A 32 -1.99 0.12 9.84
N ASN A 33 -2.06 -0.63 10.93
CA ASN A 33 -1.50 -1.98 11.01
C ASN A 33 -2.13 -2.76 12.16
N VAL A 34 -1.89 -4.07 12.17
CA VAL A 34 -2.35 -4.96 13.23
C VAL A 34 -1.18 -5.83 13.67
N SER A 35 -1.03 -6.01 14.98
CA SER A 35 -0.04 -6.87 15.61
C SER A 35 -0.70 -7.79 16.62
N THR A 36 -0.24 -9.03 16.70
CA THR A 36 -0.65 -9.98 17.74
C THR A 36 0.56 -10.25 18.65
N SER A 37 0.33 -10.35 19.96
CA SER A 37 1.34 -10.76 20.95
C SER A 37 0.72 -11.75 21.92
N ILE A 38 1.48 -12.75 22.31
CA ILE A 38 1.05 -13.80 23.23
C ILE A 38 1.90 -13.69 24.48
N GLU A 39 1.26 -13.51 25.63
CA GLU A 39 1.91 -13.39 26.93
C GLU A 39 1.27 -14.40 27.88
N ALA A 40 2.01 -15.49 28.16
CA ALA A 40 1.57 -16.61 28.97
C ALA A 40 0.15 -17.10 28.59
N ASP A 41 -0.83 -16.86 29.47
CA ASP A 41 -2.20 -17.32 29.34
C ASP A 41 -3.12 -16.39 28.54
N TYR A 42 -2.59 -15.29 27.99
CA TYR A 42 -3.39 -14.32 27.24
C TYR A 42 -2.79 -14.04 25.86
N THR A 43 -3.69 -13.85 24.88
CA THR A 43 -3.36 -13.33 23.56
C THR A 43 -3.91 -11.92 23.43
N TYR A 44 -3.08 -11.02 22.92
CA TYR A 44 -3.40 -9.63 22.66
C TYR A 44 -3.43 -9.36 21.16
N LEU A 45 -4.48 -8.69 20.70
CA LEU A 45 -4.61 -8.18 19.34
C LEU A 45 -4.61 -6.66 19.40
N ARG A 46 -3.53 -6.04 18.93
CA ARG A 46 -3.41 -4.59 18.85
C ARG A 46 -3.67 -4.12 17.42
N ILE A 47 -4.62 -3.21 17.27
CA ILE A 47 -5.00 -2.55 16.03
C ILE A 47 -4.57 -1.09 16.14
N ASN A 48 -3.72 -0.65 15.23
CA ASN A 48 -3.30 0.74 15.13
C ASN A 48 -4.07 1.42 14.02
N PHE A 49 -4.60 2.61 14.29
CA PHE A 49 -5.35 3.40 13.34
C PHE A 49 -4.51 4.55 12.80
N HIS A 50 -4.93 5.08 11.65
CA HIS A 50 -4.41 6.31 11.12
C HIS A 50 -4.97 7.49 11.92
N HIS A 51 -4.10 8.35 12.43
CA HIS A 51 -4.46 9.56 13.15
C HIS A 51 -3.49 10.69 12.76
N PRO A 52 -3.95 11.96 12.75
CA PRO A 52 -3.05 13.09 12.57
C PRO A 52 -2.00 13.09 13.69
N GLY A 53 -0.74 13.33 13.35
CA GLY A 53 0.38 13.35 14.31
C GLY A 53 1.16 12.04 14.47
N ALA A 54 0.77 10.93 13.85
CA ALA A 54 1.60 9.71 13.77
C ALA A 54 2.74 9.86 12.73
N LEU A 55 3.81 10.54 13.14
CA LEU A 55 5.06 10.79 12.40
C LEU A 55 5.02 11.84 11.28
N VAL A 56 6.01 12.73 11.34
CA VAL A 56 6.39 13.77 10.40
C VAL A 56 6.55 13.20 8.98
N GLY A 57 5.58 13.49 8.13
CA GLY A 57 5.61 13.22 6.71
C GLY A 57 4.49 14.01 6.07
N ALA A 58 4.80 15.21 5.56
CA ALA A 58 3.85 16.16 4.97
C ALA A 58 3.03 15.62 3.78
N LYS A 59 3.22 14.35 3.40
CA LYS A 59 2.49 13.66 2.32
C LYS A 59 1.23 12.91 2.78
N ASP A 60 1.12 12.53 4.05
CA ASP A 60 -0.04 11.76 4.55
C ASP A 60 -1.02 12.63 5.37
N THR A 61 -0.70 13.92 5.57
CA THR A 61 -1.55 14.89 6.27
C THR A 61 -2.69 15.41 5.40
N ALA A 62 -2.64 15.17 4.08
CA ALA A 62 -3.58 15.73 3.10
C ALA A 62 -4.92 14.98 2.99
N SER A 63 -5.11 13.86 3.69
CA SER A 63 -6.30 12.99 3.53
C SER A 63 -7.30 13.06 4.69
N PHE A 64 -7.04 13.85 5.73
CA PHE A 64 -8.00 14.06 6.81
C PHE A 64 -8.79 15.35 6.60
N GLN A 65 -10.10 15.22 6.40
CA GLN A 65 -11.01 16.37 6.21
C GLN A 65 -11.06 17.32 7.42
N SER A 66 -10.71 16.85 8.62
CA SER A 66 -10.81 17.65 9.85
C SER A 66 -9.70 17.26 10.86
N PRO A 67 -8.48 17.83 10.73
CA PRO A 67 -7.34 17.44 11.57
C PRO A 67 -7.53 17.73 13.07
N GLU A 68 -8.44 18.63 13.44
CA GLU A 68 -8.76 19.00 14.83
C GLU A 68 -9.74 18.03 15.53
N SER A 69 -10.30 17.06 14.80
CA SER A 69 -11.22 16.07 15.37
C SER A 69 -10.48 15.08 16.29
N THR A 70 -11.21 14.45 17.21
CA THR A 70 -10.64 13.39 18.05
C THR A 70 -10.54 12.08 17.26
N TYR A 71 -9.34 11.49 17.21
CA TYR A 71 -9.08 10.24 16.50
C TYR A 71 -8.66 9.13 17.46
N VAL A 72 -9.06 7.90 17.13
CA VAL A 72 -8.58 6.70 17.82
C VAL A 72 -7.16 6.42 17.35
N LYS A 73 -6.22 6.23 18.29
CA LYS A 73 -4.82 5.89 17.98
C LYS A 73 -4.62 4.39 17.87
N GLU A 74 -4.95 3.67 18.93
CA GLU A 74 -4.79 2.23 19.02
C GLU A 74 -5.92 1.61 19.86
N MET A 75 -6.22 0.35 19.56
CA MET A 75 -7.16 -0.46 20.31
C MET A 75 -6.56 -1.84 20.52
N THR A 76 -6.63 -2.33 21.75
CA THR A 76 -6.06 -3.63 22.12
C THR A 76 -7.13 -4.52 22.72
N TYR A 77 -7.32 -5.69 22.11
CA TYR A 77 -8.18 -6.75 22.63
C TYR A 77 -7.35 -7.81 23.32
N ARG A 78 -7.91 -8.40 24.38
CA ARG A 78 -7.31 -9.51 25.12
C ARG A 78 -8.27 -10.68 25.15
N ALA A 79 -7.77 -11.89 24.88
CA ALA A 79 -8.50 -13.14 25.13
C ALA A 79 -7.62 -14.13 25.87
N SER A 80 -8.25 -14.99 26.69
CA SER A 80 -7.55 -16.07 27.39
C SER A 80 -7.24 -17.23 26.45
N ASN A 81 -6.08 -17.85 26.66
CA ASN A 81 -5.62 -19.09 26.03
C ASN A 81 -6.11 -20.33 26.79
N VAL A 82 -6.69 -20.14 27.97
CA VAL A 82 -7.23 -21.22 28.78
C VAL A 82 -8.63 -21.59 28.30
N ARG A 83 -8.83 -22.88 28.01
CA ARG A 83 -10.14 -23.44 27.73
C ARG A 83 -10.90 -23.67 29.04
N ARG A 84 -12.05 -23.00 29.23
CA ARG A 84 -12.93 -23.29 30.37
C ARG A 84 -13.72 -24.57 30.11
N HIS A 85 -14.05 -25.31 31.18
CA HIS A 85 -14.91 -26.48 31.10
C HIS A 85 -16.27 -26.06 30.49
N GLY A 86 -16.64 -26.67 29.36
CA GLY A 86 -17.87 -26.36 28.62
C GLY A 86 -17.69 -25.50 27.36
N GLU A 87 -16.52 -24.86 27.14
CA GLU A 87 -16.26 -24.13 25.90
C GLU A 87 -15.73 -25.04 24.78
N VAL A 88 -16.32 -24.90 23.59
CA VAL A 88 -15.98 -25.70 22.40
C VAL A 88 -14.66 -25.26 21.78
N SER A 89 -14.32 -23.97 21.85
CA SER A 89 -13.08 -23.42 21.30
C SER A 89 -12.37 -22.52 22.30
N ILE A 90 -11.05 -22.43 22.18
CA ILE A 90 -10.23 -21.51 22.97
C ILE A 90 -10.53 -20.08 22.47
N PRO A 91 -10.88 -19.12 23.35
CA PRO A 91 -11.20 -17.75 22.94
C PRO A 91 -10.13 -17.06 22.09
N SER A 92 -8.85 -17.41 22.29
CA SER A 92 -7.73 -16.86 21.51
C SER A 92 -7.71 -17.30 20.04
N THR A 93 -8.35 -18.41 19.68
CA THR A 93 -8.44 -18.83 18.27
C THR A 93 -9.23 -17.83 17.44
N ASN A 94 -10.27 -17.21 18.02
CA ASN A 94 -11.06 -16.17 17.37
C ASN A 94 -10.22 -14.91 17.08
N LEU A 95 -9.36 -14.48 18.02
CA LEU A 95 -8.44 -13.36 17.81
C LEU A 95 -7.42 -13.65 16.71
N ASN A 96 -6.84 -14.85 16.70
CA ASN A 96 -5.87 -15.26 15.69
C ASN A 96 -6.48 -15.34 14.29
N ASN A 97 -7.71 -15.85 14.19
CA ASN A 97 -8.46 -15.87 12.93
C ASN A 97 -8.77 -14.45 12.45
N ALA A 98 -9.24 -13.57 13.34
CA ALA A 98 -9.48 -12.16 13.03
C ALA A 98 -8.21 -11.47 12.53
N TYR A 99 -7.08 -11.64 13.22
CA TYR A 99 -5.78 -11.12 12.81
C TYR A 99 -5.40 -11.54 11.38
N ARG A 100 -5.53 -12.84 11.06
CA ARG A 100 -5.19 -13.37 9.74
C ARG A 100 -6.04 -12.73 8.65
N ILE A 101 -7.36 -12.66 8.86
CA ILE A 101 -8.29 -12.13 7.86
C ILE A 101 -8.08 -10.62 7.67
N ILE A 102 -7.92 -9.85 8.76
CA ILE A 102 -7.67 -8.40 8.66
C ILE A 102 -6.36 -8.13 7.91
N LYS A 103 -5.31 -8.91 8.19
CA LYS A 103 -4.01 -8.76 7.50
C LYS A 103 -4.11 -9.08 6.01
N GLU A 104 -4.92 -10.08 5.64
CA GLU A 104 -5.18 -10.40 4.25
C GLU A 104 -5.90 -9.26 3.52
N VAL A 105 -6.96 -8.72 4.10
CA VAL A 105 -7.73 -7.60 3.52
C VAL A 105 -6.85 -6.35 3.41
N LEU A 106 -6.05 -6.04 4.44
CA LEU A 106 -5.13 -4.90 4.43
C LEU A 106 -4.08 -5.01 3.31
N LYS A 107 -3.55 -6.23 3.07
CA LYS A 107 -2.60 -6.47 1.98
C LYS A 107 -3.25 -6.23 0.62
N ARG A 108 -4.47 -6.74 0.41
CA ARG A 108 -5.22 -6.55 -0.85
C ARG A 108 -5.50 -5.06 -1.09
N PHE A 109 -5.93 -4.33 -0.07
CA PHE A 109 -6.22 -2.90 -0.15
C PHE A 109 -4.97 -2.10 -0.54
N ARG A 110 -3.85 -2.29 0.16
CA ARG A 110 -2.59 -1.58 -0.14
C ARG A 110 -2.04 -1.86 -1.54
N SER A 111 -2.20 -3.09 -2.02
CA SER A 111 -1.76 -3.45 -3.37
C SER A 111 -2.57 -2.70 -4.44
N ARG A 112 -3.88 -2.59 -4.24
CA ARG A 112 -4.79 -1.87 -5.16
C ARG A 112 -4.48 -0.37 -5.19
N GLU A 113 -4.34 0.24 -4.01
CA GLU A 113 -3.99 1.67 -3.88
C GLU A 113 -2.62 1.99 -4.49
N ALA A 114 -1.64 1.08 -4.35
CA ALA A 114 -0.32 1.25 -4.96
C ALA A 114 -0.40 1.21 -6.49
N GLU A 115 -1.13 0.24 -7.06
CA GLU A 115 -1.33 0.10 -8.50
C GLU A 115 -2.07 1.31 -9.10
N GLU A 116 -3.11 1.81 -8.43
CA GLU A 116 -3.84 3.00 -8.88
C GLU A 116 -2.98 4.26 -8.84
N LYS A 117 -2.17 4.41 -7.78
CA LYS A 117 -1.21 5.51 -7.68
C LYS A 117 -0.12 5.42 -8.74
N GLU A 118 0.37 4.23 -9.06
CA GLU A 118 1.32 4.01 -10.15
C GLU A 118 0.69 4.35 -11.51
N ARG A 119 -0.56 3.94 -11.73
CA ARG A 119 -1.34 4.27 -12.94
C ARG A 119 -1.58 5.77 -13.10
N ALA A 120 -1.88 6.48 -12.01
CA ALA A 120 -2.08 7.93 -12.05
C ALA A 120 -0.78 8.71 -12.32
N ASN A 121 0.39 8.13 -12.02
CA ASN A 121 1.69 8.71 -12.35
C ASN A 121 2.19 8.33 -13.76
N LEU A 122 1.39 7.55 -14.52
CA LEU A 122 1.72 7.20 -15.88
C LEU A 122 1.44 8.41 -16.79
N VAL A 123 2.49 8.98 -17.35
CA VAL A 123 2.39 10.05 -18.34
C VAL A 123 2.08 9.40 -19.69
N GLU A 124 0.89 9.67 -20.25
CA GLU A 124 0.58 9.28 -21.62
C GLU A 124 1.47 10.07 -22.58
N GLN A 125 2.14 9.36 -23.49
CA GLN A 125 2.98 9.96 -24.54
C GLN A 125 2.31 9.71 -25.89
N ASP A 126 2.39 10.69 -26.79
CA ASP A 126 1.89 10.55 -28.17
C ASP A 126 2.65 9.45 -28.93
N ASP A 127 1.97 8.84 -29.91
CA ASP A 127 2.57 7.82 -30.77
C ASP A 127 3.78 8.40 -31.52
N LEU A 128 4.93 7.74 -31.37
CA LEU A 128 6.15 8.15 -32.04
C LEU A 128 6.03 7.93 -33.56
N VAL A 129 5.87 9.02 -34.32
CA VAL A 129 5.99 9.00 -35.78
C VAL A 129 7.46 8.89 -36.15
N VAL A 130 7.89 7.70 -36.58
CA VAL A 130 9.26 7.44 -37.01
C VAL A 130 9.44 7.90 -38.46
N ASP A 131 10.26 8.93 -38.67
CA ASP A 131 10.67 9.30 -40.02
C ASP A 131 11.76 8.33 -40.53
N HIS A 132 11.47 7.64 -41.63
CA HIS A 132 12.36 6.69 -42.28
C HIS A 132 13.30 7.33 -43.32
N ALA A 133 13.38 8.66 -43.38
CA ALA A 133 14.24 9.37 -44.32
C ALA A 133 15.69 8.84 -44.33
N LYS A 134 16.23 8.64 -45.54
CA LYS A 134 17.63 8.28 -45.82
C LYS A 134 18.56 9.43 -45.40
N GLY A 135 18.80 9.56 -44.11
CA GLY A 135 19.59 10.65 -43.51
C GLY A 135 19.51 10.75 -41.99
N SER A 136 18.68 9.93 -41.33
CA SER A 136 18.58 9.93 -39.86
C SER A 136 19.93 9.60 -39.21
N PHE A 137 20.41 10.43 -38.30
CA PHE A 137 21.55 10.12 -37.45
C PHE A 137 21.19 8.98 -36.49
N ARG A 138 21.97 7.88 -36.52
CA ARG A 138 21.74 6.69 -35.69
C ARG A 138 22.99 6.37 -34.89
N LEU A 139 22.82 6.20 -33.58
CA LEU A 139 23.89 5.72 -32.69
C LEU A 139 23.63 4.24 -32.39
N LYS A 140 24.63 3.40 -32.64
CA LYS A 140 24.61 1.95 -32.36
C LYS A 140 25.21 1.66 -30.99
N ASP A 141 24.97 0.45 -30.49
CA ASP A 141 25.60 -0.11 -29.28
C ASP A 141 25.30 0.65 -27.98
N LEU A 142 24.08 1.19 -27.86
CA LEU A 142 23.60 1.87 -26.66
C LEU A 142 22.88 0.90 -25.72
N TYR A 143 22.95 1.19 -24.41
CA TYR A 143 22.19 0.49 -23.38
C TYR A 143 21.25 1.46 -22.65
N ILE A 144 20.04 1.00 -22.33
CA ILE A 144 19.00 1.83 -21.69
C ILE A 144 19.05 1.63 -20.16
N ARG A 145 18.93 2.72 -19.40
CA ARG A 145 18.72 2.71 -17.95
C ARG A 145 17.65 3.74 -17.54
N PRO A 146 16.70 3.40 -16.66
CA PRO A 146 16.47 2.08 -16.03
C PRO A 146 16.13 1.00 -17.06
N ASN A 147 16.46 -0.26 -16.75
CA ASN A 147 16.28 -1.35 -17.71
C ASN A 147 14.78 -1.66 -17.86
N VAL A 148 14.29 -1.69 -19.11
CA VAL A 148 12.87 -1.94 -19.42
C VAL A 148 12.48 -3.41 -19.11
N ALA A 149 13.45 -4.32 -19.11
CA ALA A 149 13.28 -5.72 -18.76
C ALA A 149 14.38 -6.21 -17.80
N SER A 150 14.23 -7.42 -17.27
CA SER A 150 15.24 -8.02 -16.37
C SER A 150 16.61 -8.24 -17.04
N LYS A 151 16.66 -8.41 -18.37
CA LYS A 151 17.89 -8.62 -19.15
C LYS A 151 18.38 -7.35 -19.83
N ARG A 152 19.70 -7.19 -19.97
CA ARG A 152 20.31 -6.02 -20.64
C ARG A 152 19.94 -6.02 -22.13
N ILE A 153 19.30 -4.95 -22.58
CA ILE A 153 18.93 -4.77 -23.99
C ILE A 153 19.92 -3.78 -24.62
N THR A 154 20.55 -4.20 -25.72
CA THR A 154 21.36 -3.34 -26.60
C THR A 154 20.49 -2.85 -27.75
N GLY A 155 20.47 -1.54 -27.99
CA GLY A 155 19.60 -0.93 -29.00
C GLY A 155 20.30 0.12 -29.85
N ILE A 156 19.56 0.62 -30.84
CA ILE A 156 19.96 1.73 -31.71
C ILE A 156 19.06 2.91 -31.36
N CYS A 157 19.65 4.06 -31.05
CA CYS A 157 18.89 5.29 -30.79
C CYS A 157 18.84 6.12 -32.08
N TYR A 158 17.63 6.54 -32.45
CA TYR A 158 17.39 7.48 -33.55
C TYR A 158 17.48 8.89 -32.99
N TYR A 159 18.33 9.73 -33.58
CA TYR A 159 18.43 11.14 -33.19
C TYR A 159 17.19 11.87 -33.69
N ILE A 160 16.17 11.96 -32.84
CA ILE A 160 15.01 12.83 -33.08
C ILE A 160 15.48 14.22 -32.69
N CYS A 161 15.41 15.17 -33.64
CA CYS A 161 15.81 16.56 -33.43
C CYS A 161 15.15 17.09 -32.14
N MET A 162 15.96 17.29 -31.09
CA MET A 162 15.56 17.72 -29.73
C MET A 162 15.00 19.15 -29.67
N THR A 163 14.38 19.66 -30.73
CA THR A 163 13.95 21.06 -30.79
C THR A 163 12.58 21.28 -30.12
N VAL A 164 11.83 20.22 -29.77
CA VAL A 164 10.46 20.37 -29.21
C VAL A 164 10.34 19.96 -27.73
N CYS A 165 11.34 19.30 -27.15
CA CYS A 165 11.29 18.84 -25.75
C CYS A 165 12.41 19.43 -24.87
N MET A 166 12.60 20.75 -24.88
CA MET A 166 13.22 21.43 -23.73
C MET A 166 12.16 21.69 -22.66
N TYR A 167 11.79 20.63 -21.93
CA TYR A 167 11.31 20.74 -20.55
C TYR A 167 12.35 20.07 -19.62
N PRO A 168 12.62 20.64 -18.44
CA PRO A 168 13.94 20.61 -17.83
C PRO A 168 14.07 19.42 -16.87
N PHE A 169 14.16 18.17 -17.35
CA PHE A 169 14.38 17.05 -16.41
C PHE A 169 15.26 15.88 -16.86
N MET A 170 15.82 15.90 -18.07
CA MET A 170 16.83 14.92 -18.45
C MET A 170 18.12 15.59 -18.88
N ARG A 171 19.00 15.81 -17.91
CA ARG A 171 20.42 16.07 -18.15
C ARG A 171 21.04 14.74 -18.60
N LEU A 172 20.91 14.42 -19.89
CA LEU A 172 21.68 13.33 -20.51
C LEU A 172 23.15 13.80 -20.55
N SER A 173 23.90 13.46 -19.52
CA SER A 173 25.36 13.60 -19.50
C SER A 173 25.96 12.54 -20.43
N ILE A 174 26.05 12.85 -21.71
CA ILE A 174 26.85 12.12 -22.68
C ILE A 174 28.29 12.59 -22.50
N PHE A 175 29.08 11.85 -21.72
CA PHE A 175 30.54 11.98 -21.74
C PHE A 175 31.07 11.23 -22.98
N PRO A 176 31.76 11.90 -23.92
CA PRO A 176 32.55 11.20 -24.91
C PRO A 176 33.76 10.59 -24.19
N ASN A 177 33.85 9.27 -24.14
CA ASN A 177 35.09 8.61 -23.76
C ASN A 177 36.10 8.81 -24.90
N SER A 178 37.22 9.46 -24.54
CA SER A 178 38.52 9.37 -25.21
C SER A 178 39.06 7.95 -25.19
#